data_AF-A0A959GAX7-F1
#
_entry.id   AF-A0A959GAX7-F1
#
_cell.length_a   1.000
_cell.length_b   1.000
_cell.length_c   1.000
_cell.angle_alpha   90.00
_cell.angle_beta   90.00
_cell.angle_gamma   90.00
#
_symmetry.space_group_name_H-M   'P 1'
#
loop_
_entity.id
_entity.type
_entity.pdbx_description
1 polymer ?
#
loop_
_entity_poly.entity_id
_entity_poly.type
_entity_poly.pdbx_seq_one_letter_code
_entity_poly.pdbx_strand_id
1 'polypeptide(L)'
;MFRRINADNARKIKERAEELFRLHPSELAALLEMAWDFRQNGGNLGSPENRSQFYPMPENILKLFGSTYDNNLRNIKAGTVLWDHLIYAYLIENTRTLEVFRKVIFEYLHGEKLGTPINADTQAWLRNTEALFFSTPGTFSIFNIQSRLRPDADAYRRNNYYRMFGMDLNHGREDGQPYPYIRAEAANREFVETFEQFLYEVWVGISNFGNTSGVNRTDNAAIANLARQLNFMLLTRRQNGNLSQAEFCFVAMMSWFHLTLEFDSPIVNSLRAEGSS
;
A
#
# COMPACT_ATOMS: atom_id res chain seq x y z
N MET A 1 -1.97 -1.19 6.19
CA MET A 1 -2.18 -2.53 6.82
C MET A 1 -1.37 -2.72 8.10
N PHE A 2 -0.04 -2.81 8.02
CA PHE A 2 0.80 -3.06 9.21
C PHE A 2 0.69 -1.98 10.30
N ARG A 3 0.36 -0.73 9.93
CA ARG A 3 0.04 0.37 10.87
C ARG A 3 -1.33 0.31 11.54
N ARG A 4 -2.34 -0.27 10.88
CA ARG A 4 -3.75 -0.19 11.32
C ARG A 4 -4.16 -1.31 12.26
N ILE A 5 -3.27 -2.26 12.56
CA ILE A 5 -3.55 -3.35 13.50
C ILE A 5 -3.73 -2.85 14.94
N ASN A 6 -3.55 -1.55 15.24
CA ASN A 6 -4.35 -0.74 16.18
C ASN A 6 -3.60 0.58 16.42
N ALA A 7 -4.32 1.72 16.36
CA ALA A 7 -3.76 3.03 16.65
C ALA A 7 -3.30 3.10 18.11
N ASP A 8 -2.00 3.00 18.36
CA ASP A 8 -1.40 2.96 19.69
C ASP A 8 -0.03 3.65 19.64
N ASN A 9 0.41 4.24 20.76
CA ASN A 9 1.64 5.06 20.92
C ASN A 9 2.85 4.60 20.08
N ALA A 10 3.68 5.54 19.61
CA ALA A 10 4.88 5.26 18.78
C ALA A 10 5.80 4.14 19.32
N ARG A 11 5.93 4.03 20.65
CA ARG A 11 6.66 2.94 21.31
C ARG A 11 6.06 1.55 21.02
N LYS A 12 4.72 1.42 21.07
CA LYS A 12 4.01 0.18 20.76
C LYS A 12 4.09 -0.18 19.28
N ILE A 13 4.16 0.82 18.40
CA ILE A 13 4.38 0.60 16.95
C ILE A 13 5.75 -0.03 16.74
N LYS A 14 6.80 0.52 17.36
CA LYS A 14 8.16 -0.02 17.30
C LYS A 14 8.22 -1.49 17.77
N GLU A 15 7.76 -1.76 19.00
CA GLU A 15 7.81 -3.10 19.59
C GLU A 15 7.11 -4.14 18.70
N ARG A 16 5.92 -3.80 18.16
CA ARG A 16 5.17 -4.69 17.26
C ARG A 16 5.80 -4.84 15.87
N ALA A 17 6.38 -3.78 15.33
CA ALA A 17 7.06 -3.84 14.05
C ALA A 17 8.32 -4.72 14.12
N GLU A 18 9.07 -4.64 15.22
CA GLU A 18 10.21 -5.53 15.48
C GLU A 18 9.78 -6.99 15.59
N GLU A 19 8.66 -7.29 16.27
CA GLU A 19 8.09 -8.64 16.30
C GLU A 19 7.70 -9.12 14.90
N LEU A 20 7.04 -8.27 14.11
CA LEU A 20 6.65 -8.58 12.73
C LEU A 20 7.87 -8.88 11.84
N PHE A 21 8.96 -8.11 11.97
CA PHE A 21 10.18 -8.31 11.19
C PHE A 21 10.90 -9.61 11.51
N ARG A 22 10.69 -10.19 12.70
CA ARG A 22 11.26 -11.47 13.12
C ARG A 22 10.45 -12.69 12.68
N LEU A 23 9.22 -12.51 12.22
CA LEU A 23 8.39 -13.62 11.74
C LEU A 23 9.02 -14.31 10.52
N HIS A 24 8.69 -15.58 10.35
CA HIS A 24 9.10 -16.32 9.16
C HIS A 24 8.33 -15.80 7.92
N PRO A 25 8.92 -15.81 6.70
CA PRO A 25 8.23 -15.36 5.49
C PRO A 25 6.87 -16.05 5.24
N SER A 26 6.75 -17.33 5.59
CA SER A 26 5.49 -18.08 5.45
C SER A 26 4.40 -17.58 6.39
N GLU A 27 4.77 -17.17 7.60
CA GLU A 27 3.83 -16.57 8.56
C GLU A 27 3.35 -15.22 8.03
N LEU A 28 4.27 -14.37 7.55
CA LEU A 28 3.93 -13.09 6.93
C LEU A 28 3.02 -13.26 5.70
N ALA A 29 3.28 -14.26 4.86
CA ALA A 29 2.41 -14.59 3.74
C ALA A 29 1.01 -15.03 4.21
N ALA A 30 0.91 -15.89 5.22
CA ALA A 30 -0.37 -16.29 5.79
C ALA A 30 -1.14 -15.12 6.42
N LEU A 31 -0.43 -14.20 7.10
CA LEU A 31 -1.00 -12.96 7.63
C LEU A 31 -1.64 -12.10 6.55
N LEU A 32 -1.00 -12.01 5.39
CA LEU A 32 -1.51 -11.28 4.23
C LEU A 32 -2.75 -11.96 3.63
N GLU A 33 -2.76 -13.28 3.51
CA GLU A 33 -3.93 -14.03 3.03
C GLU A 33 -5.12 -13.91 3.97
N MET A 34 -4.90 -14.00 5.29
CA MET A 34 -5.94 -13.77 6.29
C MET A 34 -6.48 -12.34 6.22
N ALA A 35 -5.60 -11.34 6.06
CA ALA A 35 -6.02 -9.95 5.93
C ALA A 35 -6.83 -9.69 4.66
N TRP A 36 -6.55 -10.40 3.57
CA TRP A 36 -7.38 -10.38 2.38
C TRP A 36 -8.79 -10.92 2.67
N ASP A 37 -8.89 -12.04 3.39
CA ASP A 37 -10.17 -12.65 3.72
C ASP A 37 -11.01 -11.80 4.68
N PHE A 38 -10.38 -11.17 5.68
CA PHE A 38 -11.06 -10.32 6.66
C PHE A 38 -11.56 -8.97 6.12
N ARG A 39 -11.27 -8.63 4.86
CA ARG A 39 -11.87 -7.42 4.24
C ARG A 39 -13.39 -7.57 4.23
N GLN A 40 -14.09 -6.44 4.42
CA GLN A 40 -15.55 -6.43 4.29
C GLN A 40 -15.94 -7.03 2.93
N ASN A 41 -16.94 -7.92 2.98
CA ASN A 41 -17.59 -8.52 1.83
C ASN A 41 -19.08 -8.09 1.83
N GLY A 42 -19.31 -6.79 2.04
CA GLY A 42 -20.63 -6.18 2.09
C GLY A 42 -20.73 -5.07 1.05
N GLY A 43 -21.73 -5.11 0.17
CA GLY A 43 -21.97 -4.06 -0.84
C GLY A 43 -21.64 -4.49 -2.27
N ASN A 44 -21.47 -3.52 -3.18
CA ASN A 44 -21.19 -3.78 -4.60
C ASN A 44 -19.70 -4.07 -4.85
N LEU A 45 -19.39 -5.00 -5.75
CA LEU A 45 -18.00 -5.33 -6.10
C LEU A 45 -17.24 -4.09 -6.55
N GLY A 46 -16.08 -3.83 -5.92
CA GLY A 46 -15.29 -2.63 -6.17
C GLY A 46 -15.55 -1.47 -5.22
N SER A 47 -16.52 -1.58 -4.31
CA SER A 47 -16.63 -0.66 -3.19
C SER A 47 -15.38 -0.75 -2.31
N PRO A 48 -14.91 0.35 -1.69
CA PRO A 48 -13.91 0.28 -0.62
C PRO A 48 -14.30 -0.70 0.52
N GLU A 49 -15.60 -0.92 0.68
CA GLU A 49 -16.24 -1.82 1.65
C GLU A 49 -16.50 -3.23 1.09
N ASN A 50 -16.15 -3.51 -0.18
CA ASN A 50 -16.31 -4.84 -0.75
C ASN A 50 -15.09 -5.30 -1.53
N ARG A 51 -14.47 -6.40 -1.07
CA ARG A 51 -13.40 -7.08 -1.80
C ARG A 51 -13.90 -7.70 -3.12
N SER A 52 -12.98 -7.93 -4.06
CA SER A 52 -13.26 -8.83 -5.19
C SER A 52 -13.48 -10.26 -4.68
N GLN A 53 -14.27 -11.06 -5.41
CA GLN A 53 -14.61 -12.45 -5.04
C GLN A 53 -13.45 -13.46 -5.19
N PHE A 54 -12.19 -13.02 -5.24
CA PHE A 54 -11.06 -13.96 -5.20
C PHE A 54 -11.03 -14.64 -3.82
N TYR A 55 -11.11 -15.96 -3.84
CA TYR A 55 -10.99 -16.77 -2.64
C TYR A 55 -9.54 -16.69 -2.12
N PRO A 56 -9.34 -16.41 -0.82
CA PRO A 56 -8.03 -16.56 -0.19
C PRO A 56 -7.57 -18.02 -0.24
N MET A 57 -6.35 -18.28 0.22
CA MET A 57 -5.96 -19.65 0.54
C MET A 57 -6.96 -20.32 1.50
N PRO A 58 -7.28 -21.61 1.28
CA PRO A 58 -8.14 -22.38 2.18
C PRO A 58 -7.68 -22.34 3.64
N GLU A 59 -8.62 -22.25 4.57
CA GLU A 59 -8.33 -22.10 6.00
C GLU A 59 -7.48 -23.26 6.56
N ASN A 60 -7.68 -24.47 6.05
CA ASN A 60 -6.87 -25.65 6.42
C ASN A 60 -5.40 -25.50 6.00
N ILE A 61 -5.12 -24.80 4.90
CA ILE A 61 -3.76 -24.48 4.46
C ILE A 61 -3.19 -23.35 5.33
N LEU A 62 -3.97 -22.31 5.61
CA LEU A 62 -3.54 -21.21 6.47
C LEU A 62 -3.16 -21.69 7.88
N LYS A 63 -3.90 -22.66 8.43
CA LYS A 63 -3.59 -23.32 9.72
C LYS A 63 -2.22 -23.99 9.76
N LEU A 64 -1.66 -24.41 8.62
CA LEU A 64 -0.32 -25.01 8.56
C LEU A 64 0.79 -23.97 8.77
N PHE A 65 0.49 -22.71 8.51
CA PHE A 65 1.41 -21.58 8.65
C PHE A 65 1.06 -20.68 9.83
N GLY A 66 0.19 -21.17 10.73
CA GLY A 66 -0.30 -20.41 11.87
C GLY A 66 0.84 -19.94 12.77
N SER A 67 0.91 -18.63 12.98
CA SER A 67 1.90 -17.97 13.82
C SER A 67 1.37 -17.73 15.24
N THR A 68 2.21 -17.27 16.17
CA THR A 68 1.76 -16.72 17.48
C THR A 68 0.73 -15.60 17.34
N TYR A 69 0.65 -14.93 16.16
CA TYR A 69 -0.35 -13.91 15.85
C TYR A 69 -1.70 -14.45 15.39
N ASP A 70 -1.84 -15.76 15.08
CA ASP A 70 -3.11 -16.38 14.64
C ASP A 70 -4.25 -16.11 15.63
N ASN A 71 -3.96 -16.21 16.93
CA ASN A 71 -4.96 -16.02 17.98
C ASN A 71 -5.44 -14.57 18.09
N ASN A 72 -4.56 -13.59 17.79
CA ASN A 72 -4.92 -12.17 17.85
C ASN A 72 -5.70 -11.73 16.61
N LEU A 73 -5.42 -12.31 15.44
CA LEU A 73 -6.06 -11.94 14.18
C LEU A 73 -7.40 -12.63 13.98
N ARG A 74 -7.58 -13.87 14.46
CA ARG A 74 -8.89 -14.53 14.47
C ARG A 74 -9.92 -13.81 15.36
N ASN A 75 -9.45 -13.00 16.31
CA ASN A 75 -10.30 -12.12 17.12
C ASN A 75 -10.64 -10.78 16.43
N ILE A 76 -10.04 -10.49 15.27
CA ILE A 76 -10.40 -9.32 14.45
C ILE A 76 -11.71 -9.67 13.73
N LYS A 77 -12.78 -8.94 14.06
CA LYS A 77 -14.08 -9.12 13.42
C LYS A 77 -13.94 -8.87 11.91
N ALA A 78 -14.51 -9.76 11.10
CA ALA A 78 -14.63 -9.54 9.67
C ALA A 78 -15.19 -8.13 9.41
N GLY A 79 -14.44 -7.33 8.67
CA GLY A 79 -14.83 -5.97 8.33
C GLY A 79 -14.28 -4.83 9.19
N THR A 80 -13.38 -5.08 10.14
CA THR A 80 -12.62 -4.01 10.84
C THR A 80 -11.34 -3.60 10.11
N VAL A 81 -10.90 -4.36 9.09
CA VAL A 81 -9.70 -4.03 8.30
C VAL A 81 -10.10 -3.12 7.13
N LEU A 82 -10.15 -1.81 7.39
CA LEU A 82 -10.24 -0.79 6.33
C LEU A 82 -8.87 -0.63 5.68
N TRP A 83 -8.81 -0.90 4.38
CA TRP A 83 -7.58 -0.85 3.60
C TRP A 83 -7.27 0.58 3.14
N ASP A 84 -5.99 0.97 3.18
CA ASP A 84 -5.57 2.27 2.67
C ASP A 84 -5.76 2.33 1.15
N HIS A 85 -6.34 3.41 0.65
CA HIS A 85 -6.64 3.57 -0.77
C HIS A 85 -5.35 3.56 -1.63
N LEU A 86 -5.43 3.16 -2.91
CA LEU A 86 -4.27 3.10 -3.83
C LEU A 86 -3.44 4.40 -3.89
N ILE A 87 -4.05 5.54 -3.56
CA ILE A 87 -3.38 6.84 -3.49
C ILE A 87 -2.28 6.85 -2.42
N TYR A 88 -2.47 6.11 -1.33
CA TYR A 88 -1.45 5.94 -0.29
C TYR A 88 -0.19 5.27 -0.89
N ALA A 89 -0.37 4.16 -1.61
CA ALA A 89 0.75 3.48 -2.26
C ALA A 89 1.46 4.40 -3.27
N TYR A 90 0.68 5.13 -4.07
CA TYR A 90 1.21 6.12 -5.01
C TYR A 90 2.08 7.18 -4.32
N LEU A 91 1.61 7.77 -3.21
CA LEU A 91 2.37 8.81 -2.49
C LEU A 91 3.68 8.28 -1.92
N ILE A 92 3.65 7.11 -1.28
CA ILE A 92 4.85 6.49 -0.72
C ILE A 92 5.83 6.12 -1.83
N GLU A 93 5.36 5.60 -2.96
CA GLU A 93 6.24 5.20 -4.06
C GLU A 93 6.90 6.38 -4.79
N ASN A 94 6.25 7.56 -4.83
CA ASN A 94 6.86 8.77 -5.36
C ASN A 94 8.11 9.23 -4.58
N THR A 95 8.36 8.69 -3.39
CA THR A 95 9.59 8.93 -2.61
C THR A 95 10.79 8.10 -3.09
N ARG A 96 10.59 7.21 -4.08
CA ARG A 96 11.56 6.19 -4.52
C ARG A 96 11.93 5.14 -3.46
N THR A 97 11.10 4.97 -2.43
CA THR A 97 11.40 4.01 -1.34
C THR A 97 11.60 2.57 -1.86
N LEU A 98 10.84 2.17 -2.88
CA LEU A 98 10.93 0.84 -3.47
C LEU A 98 12.26 0.62 -4.20
N GLU A 99 12.70 1.60 -5.00
CA GLU A 99 13.98 1.55 -5.71
C GLU A 99 15.15 1.53 -4.72
N VAL A 100 15.06 2.35 -3.67
CA VAL A 100 16.06 2.38 -2.60
C VAL A 100 16.16 1.02 -1.91
N PHE A 101 15.05 0.45 -1.45
CA PHE A 101 15.09 -0.84 -0.75
C PHE A 101 15.45 -2.01 -1.67
N ARG A 102 15.04 -1.99 -2.94
CA ARG A 102 15.51 -2.95 -3.95
C ARG A 102 17.03 -2.91 -4.08
N LYS A 103 17.60 -1.71 -4.15
CA LYS A 103 19.06 -1.53 -4.23
C LYS A 103 19.76 -1.97 -2.95
N VAL A 104 19.21 -1.66 -1.79
CA VAL A 104 19.75 -2.12 -0.49
C VAL A 104 19.81 -3.65 -0.45
N ILE A 105 18.74 -4.34 -0.82
CA ILE A 105 18.70 -5.81 -0.86
C ILE A 105 19.72 -6.34 -1.88
N PHE A 106 19.75 -5.76 -3.08
CA PHE A 106 20.70 -6.16 -4.12
C PHE A 106 22.16 -6.07 -3.63
N GLU A 107 22.53 -4.96 -3.00
CA GLU A 107 23.88 -4.70 -2.51
C GLU A 107 24.24 -5.61 -1.32
N TYR A 108 23.30 -5.98 -0.45
CA TYR A 108 23.55 -6.97 0.61
C TYR A 108 23.67 -8.41 0.09
N LEU A 109 23.00 -8.75 -1.01
CA LEU A 109 23.04 -10.09 -1.60
C LEU A 109 24.28 -10.33 -2.48
N HIS A 110 24.71 -9.30 -3.22
CA HIS A 110 25.75 -9.44 -4.26
C HIS A 110 27.03 -8.68 -3.97
N GLY A 111 27.00 -7.75 -3.01
CA GLY A 111 28.09 -6.82 -2.76
C GLY A 111 28.55 -6.82 -1.31
N GLU A 112 29.71 -6.21 -1.09
CA GLU A 112 30.25 -5.90 0.24
C GLU A 112 30.16 -4.40 0.54
N LYS A 113 29.55 -3.62 -0.36
CA LYS A 113 29.53 -2.15 -0.32
C LYS A 113 28.83 -1.61 0.93
N LEU A 114 27.80 -2.31 1.41
CA LEU A 114 27.06 -1.97 2.62
C LEU A 114 27.56 -2.73 3.85
N GLY A 115 28.66 -3.47 3.72
CA GLY A 115 29.18 -4.37 4.75
C GLY A 115 28.27 -5.57 4.99
N THR A 116 28.47 -6.22 6.14
CA THR A 116 27.64 -7.34 6.58
C THR A 116 26.50 -6.85 7.48
N PRO A 117 25.33 -7.53 7.49
CA PRO A 117 24.24 -7.21 8.42
C PRO A 117 24.72 -7.25 9.87
N ILE A 118 24.44 -6.18 10.64
CA ILE A 118 24.97 -6.01 12.00
C ILE A 118 24.35 -7.01 12.99
N ASN A 119 23.07 -7.35 12.80
CA ASN A 119 22.33 -8.23 13.71
C ASN A 119 21.40 -9.19 12.94
N ALA A 120 20.86 -10.17 13.67
CA ALA A 120 19.95 -11.17 13.13
C ALA A 120 18.61 -10.56 12.64
N ASP A 121 18.16 -9.47 13.27
CA ASP A 121 16.92 -8.79 12.90
C ASP A 121 17.01 -8.15 11.51
N THR A 122 18.18 -7.63 11.12
CA THR A 122 18.45 -7.13 9.77
C THR A 122 18.41 -8.24 8.74
N GLN A 123 19.01 -9.40 9.05
CA GLN A 123 18.95 -10.57 8.18
C GLN A 123 17.51 -11.05 8.00
N ALA A 124 16.73 -11.06 9.08
CA ALA A 124 15.30 -11.40 9.03
C ALA A 124 14.53 -10.42 8.15
N TRP A 125 14.74 -9.11 8.32
CA TRP A 125 14.11 -8.09 7.47
C TRP A 125 14.48 -8.24 5.99
N LEU A 126 15.76 -8.47 5.67
CA LEU A 126 16.24 -8.67 4.29
C LEU A 126 15.56 -9.89 3.65
N ARG A 127 15.60 -11.03 4.34
CA ARG A 127 14.96 -12.28 3.90
C ARG A 127 13.46 -12.12 3.71
N ASN A 128 12.78 -11.48 4.66
CA ASN A 128 11.34 -11.28 4.62
C ASN A 128 10.93 -10.36 3.47
N THR A 129 11.65 -9.26 3.28
CA THR A 129 11.35 -8.29 2.21
C THR A 129 11.57 -8.91 0.83
N GLU A 130 12.68 -9.65 0.64
CA GLU A 130 12.94 -10.38 -0.58
C GLU A 130 11.87 -11.44 -0.87
N ALA A 131 11.55 -12.27 0.14
CA ALA A 131 10.58 -13.35 -0.01
C ALA A 131 9.16 -12.86 -0.33
N LEU A 132 8.75 -11.72 0.24
CA LEU A 132 7.40 -11.18 0.06
C LEU A 132 7.21 -10.43 -1.26
N PHE A 133 8.21 -9.65 -1.71
CA PHE A 133 7.99 -8.66 -2.77
C PHE A 133 8.91 -8.81 -3.99
N PHE A 134 10.03 -9.51 -3.87
CA PHE A 134 11.01 -9.66 -4.95
C PHE A 134 11.17 -11.11 -5.44
N SER A 135 10.70 -12.08 -4.66
CA SER A 135 10.64 -13.49 -5.05
C SER A 135 9.42 -13.79 -5.91
N THR A 136 9.47 -14.90 -6.66
CA THR A 136 8.29 -15.39 -7.39
C THR A 136 7.22 -15.82 -6.38
N PRO A 137 6.02 -15.21 -6.38
CA PRO A 137 4.96 -15.58 -5.46
C PRO A 137 4.49 -17.02 -5.69
N GLY A 138 3.98 -17.67 -4.63
CA GLY A 138 3.34 -18.98 -4.75
C GLY A 138 2.12 -18.91 -5.69
N THR A 139 1.89 -19.97 -6.47
CA THR A 139 0.85 -20.04 -7.51
C THR A 139 -0.54 -19.60 -7.04
N PHE A 140 -0.89 -19.91 -5.80
CA PHE A 140 -2.21 -19.66 -5.22
C PHE A 140 -2.23 -18.47 -4.25
N SER A 141 -1.17 -17.68 -4.18
CA SER A 141 -1.14 -16.52 -3.30
C SER A 141 -1.90 -15.33 -3.91
N ILE A 142 -2.54 -14.54 -3.05
CA ILE A 142 -3.12 -13.25 -3.43
C ILE A 142 -2.09 -12.28 -4.02
N PHE A 143 -0.80 -12.44 -3.68
CA PHE A 143 0.31 -11.67 -4.24
C PHE A 143 0.76 -12.12 -5.63
N ASN A 144 0.17 -13.17 -6.19
CA ASN A 144 0.46 -13.63 -7.54
C ASN A 144 -0.15 -12.72 -8.62
N ILE A 145 0.36 -11.48 -8.70
CA ILE A 145 -0.03 -10.46 -9.69
C ILE A 145 0.80 -10.57 -10.98
N GLN A 146 1.95 -11.24 -10.91
CA GLN A 146 2.80 -11.52 -12.05
C GLN A 146 2.41 -12.84 -12.71
N SER A 147 2.59 -12.90 -14.03
CA SER A 147 2.42 -14.14 -14.80
C SER A 147 3.19 -14.01 -16.09
N ARG A 148 3.20 -15.05 -16.93
CA ARG A 148 3.73 -14.93 -18.30
C ARG A 148 3.03 -13.85 -19.12
N LEU A 149 1.78 -13.50 -18.77
CA LEU A 149 1.01 -12.42 -19.42
C LEU A 149 1.27 -11.04 -18.81
N ARG A 150 1.81 -11.00 -17.57
CA ARG A 150 2.16 -9.78 -16.83
C ARG A 150 3.55 -9.98 -16.19
N PRO A 151 4.62 -9.97 -16.99
CA PRO A 151 5.95 -10.32 -16.49
C PRO A 151 6.50 -9.26 -15.52
N ASP A 152 6.10 -8.00 -15.70
CA ASP A 152 6.64 -6.87 -14.98
C ASP A 152 5.63 -6.30 -13.96
N ALA A 153 5.93 -6.48 -12.67
CA ALA A 153 5.11 -5.95 -11.58
C ALA A 153 5.16 -4.42 -11.47
N ASP A 154 6.28 -3.78 -11.83
CA ASP A 154 6.43 -2.33 -11.77
C ASP A 154 5.61 -1.67 -12.89
N ALA A 155 5.68 -2.20 -14.10
CA ALA A 155 4.81 -1.78 -15.20
C ALA A 155 3.33 -1.97 -14.86
N TYR A 156 2.97 -3.10 -14.24
CA TYR A 156 1.61 -3.37 -13.81
C TYR A 156 1.15 -2.34 -12.77
N ARG A 157 1.98 -2.03 -11.77
CA ARG A 157 1.69 -1.04 -10.72
C ARG A 157 1.50 0.38 -11.28
N ARG A 158 2.42 0.83 -12.13
CA ARG A 158 2.32 2.14 -12.82
C ARG A 158 1.05 2.25 -13.64
N ASN A 159 0.68 1.20 -14.38
CA ASN A 159 -0.60 1.19 -15.11
C ASN A 159 -1.82 1.30 -14.18
N ASN A 160 -1.78 0.69 -12.99
CA ASN A 160 -2.89 0.82 -12.03
C ASN A 160 -3.01 2.25 -11.46
N TYR A 161 -1.89 2.95 -11.23
CA TYR A 161 -1.93 4.38 -10.87
C TYR A 161 -2.48 5.23 -12.00
N TYR A 162 -2.00 5.02 -13.23
CA TYR A 162 -2.50 5.72 -14.39
C TYR A 162 -4.00 5.51 -14.59
N ARG A 163 -4.47 4.25 -14.48
CA ARG A 163 -5.90 3.92 -14.56
C ARG A 163 -6.72 4.66 -13.51
N MET A 164 -6.27 4.66 -12.26
CA MET A 164 -7.04 5.21 -11.15
C MET A 164 -7.05 6.74 -11.13
N PHE A 165 -5.93 7.39 -11.46
CA PHE A 165 -5.73 8.81 -11.22
C PHE A 165 -5.35 9.61 -12.48
N GLY A 166 -5.09 8.96 -13.60
CA GLY A 166 -4.52 9.61 -14.78
C GLY A 166 -3.08 10.08 -14.60
N MET A 167 -2.42 9.66 -13.51
CA MET A 167 -1.08 10.12 -13.11
C MET A 167 -0.03 9.03 -13.26
N ASP A 168 1.19 9.44 -13.60
CA ASP A 168 2.39 8.63 -13.53
C ASP A 168 3.21 8.97 -12.29
N LEU A 169 4.12 8.07 -11.88
CA LEU A 169 5.10 8.39 -10.86
C LEU A 169 6.04 9.49 -11.34
N ASN A 170 6.51 10.33 -10.42
CA ASN A 170 7.45 11.43 -10.67
C ASN A 170 8.85 10.97 -11.11
N HIS A 171 9.08 9.66 -11.19
CA HIS A 171 10.35 9.05 -11.54
C HIS A 171 10.18 7.95 -12.59
N GLY A 172 11.19 7.81 -13.45
CA GLY A 172 11.27 6.78 -14.46
C GLY A 172 12.15 5.62 -14.04
N ARG A 173 12.99 5.15 -14.95
CA ARG A 173 14.05 4.18 -14.72
C ARG A 173 15.27 4.82 -14.04
N GLU A 174 16.22 3.99 -13.63
CA GLU A 174 17.48 4.45 -13.04
C GLU A 174 18.33 5.29 -14.01
N ASP A 175 18.19 5.05 -15.31
CA ASP A 175 18.83 5.82 -16.39
C ASP A 175 18.14 7.18 -16.66
N GLY A 176 17.12 7.53 -15.89
CA GLY A 176 16.34 8.76 -16.05
C GLY A 176 15.32 8.71 -17.18
N GLN A 177 15.24 7.61 -17.94
CA GLN A 177 14.26 7.45 -19.01
C GLN A 177 12.87 7.14 -18.44
N PRO A 178 11.78 7.51 -19.14
CA PRO A 178 10.44 7.09 -18.76
C PRO A 178 10.34 5.58 -18.64
N TYR A 179 9.61 5.10 -17.62
CA TYR A 179 9.39 3.67 -17.45
C TYR A 179 8.39 3.17 -18.50
N PRO A 180 8.73 2.20 -19.36
CA PRO A 180 7.81 1.74 -20.40
C PRO A 180 6.76 0.79 -19.81
N TYR A 181 5.50 1.07 -20.08
CA TYR A 181 4.40 0.17 -19.77
C TYR A 181 3.21 0.47 -20.68
N ILE A 182 2.30 -0.50 -20.80
CA ILE A 182 1.08 -0.35 -21.59
C ILE A 182 0.08 0.47 -20.77
N ARG A 183 -0.16 1.72 -21.19
CA ARG A 183 -1.19 2.58 -20.59
C ARG A 183 -2.58 2.05 -20.94
N ALA A 184 -3.45 2.01 -19.94
CA ALA A 184 -4.86 1.71 -20.19
C ALA A 184 -5.52 2.78 -21.08
N GLU A 185 -6.42 2.34 -21.95
CA GLU A 185 -7.18 3.23 -22.83
C GLU A 185 -8.06 4.21 -22.05
N ALA A 186 -8.65 3.75 -20.94
CA ALA A 186 -9.53 4.54 -20.09
C ALA A 186 -8.91 4.78 -18.71
N ALA A 187 -8.70 6.04 -18.38
CA ALA A 187 -8.10 6.53 -17.13
C ALA A 187 -8.80 7.82 -16.65
N ASN A 188 -8.75 8.11 -15.35
CA ASN A 188 -9.34 9.32 -14.78
C ASN A 188 -8.41 10.55 -14.99
N ARG A 189 -8.29 11.04 -16.21
CA ARG A 189 -7.36 12.14 -16.56
C ARG A 189 -7.68 13.48 -15.88
N GLU A 190 -8.95 13.73 -15.59
CA GLU A 190 -9.44 14.95 -14.92
C GLU A 190 -9.42 14.83 -13.38
N PHE A 191 -8.88 13.74 -12.83
CA PHE A 191 -8.88 13.51 -11.38
C PHE A 191 -8.18 14.64 -10.62
N VAL A 192 -7.01 15.08 -11.09
CA VAL A 192 -6.21 16.12 -10.43
C VAL A 192 -6.98 17.44 -10.40
N GLU A 193 -7.48 17.89 -11.56
CA GLU A 193 -8.27 19.11 -11.68
C GLU A 193 -9.50 19.09 -10.78
N THR A 194 -10.27 18.00 -10.82
CA THR A 194 -11.46 17.84 -9.97
C THR A 194 -11.10 17.86 -8.48
N PHE A 195 -9.99 17.23 -8.11
CA PHE A 195 -9.53 17.17 -6.72
C PHE A 195 -9.03 18.52 -6.21
N GLU A 196 -8.27 19.27 -7.02
CA GLU A 196 -7.81 20.61 -6.68
C GLU A 196 -8.99 21.58 -6.50
N GLN A 197 -9.98 21.52 -7.40
CA GLN A 197 -11.19 22.32 -7.26
C GLN A 197 -11.97 21.95 -5.99
N PHE A 198 -12.08 20.66 -5.66
CA PHE A 198 -12.70 20.21 -4.42
C PHE A 198 -11.98 20.76 -3.19
N LEU A 199 -10.66 20.67 -3.14
CA LEU A 199 -9.86 21.20 -2.02
C LEU A 199 -10.00 22.71 -1.89
N TYR A 200 -10.06 23.43 -3.01
CA TYR A 200 -10.29 24.87 -3.01
C TYR A 200 -11.63 25.23 -2.38
N GLU A 201 -12.73 24.62 -2.82
CA GLU A 201 -14.07 24.89 -2.28
C GLU A 201 -14.19 24.52 -0.79
N VAL A 202 -13.58 23.41 -0.38
CA VAL A 202 -13.52 23.01 1.04
C VAL A 202 -12.73 24.04 1.85
N TRP A 203 -11.59 24.52 1.34
CA TRP A 203 -10.80 25.56 2.00
C TRP A 203 -11.57 26.88 2.14
N VAL A 204 -12.31 27.30 1.11
CA VAL A 204 -13.21 28.46 1.17
C VAL A 204 -14.27 28.25 2.24
N GLY A 205 -14.88 27.06 2.31
CA GLY A 205 -15.87 26.70 3.33
C GLY A 205 -15.30 26.75 4.76
N ILE A 206 -14.11 26.20 4.98
CA ILE A 206 -13.43 26.23 6.28
C ILE A 206 -13.14 27.67 6.70
N SER A 207 -12.63 28.49 5.77
CA SER A 207 -12.29 29.88 6.03
C SER A 207 -13.52 30.74 6.37
N ASN A 208 -14.71 30.36 5.89
CA ASN A 208 -15.96 31.08 6.14
C ASN A 208 -16.84 30.46 7.24
N PHE A 209 -16.44 29.34 7.86
CA PHE A 209 -17.27 28.58 8.81
C PHE A 209 -17.76 29.41 10.01
N GLY A 210 -16.94 30.36 10.48
CA GLY A 210 -17.29 31.28 11.57
C GLY A 210 -17.49 32.73 11.13
N ASN A 211 -17.68 32.98 9.83
CA ASN A 211 -17.78 34.34 9.32
C ASN A 211 -19.13 34.97 9.70
N THR A 212 -19.11 35.91 10.65
CA THR A 212 -20.28 36.66 11.13
C THR A 212 -20.40 38.05 10.50
N SER A 213 -19.41 38.47 9.71
CA SER A 213 -19.33 39.82 9.13
C SER A 213 -18.67 39.78 7.75
N GLY A 214 -19.46 40.00 6.69
CA GLY A 214 -19.03 39.93 5.29
C GLY A 214 -19.91 38.97 4.47
N VAL A 215 -19.67 38.88 3.17
CA VAL A 215 -20.39 37.94 2.29
C VAL A 215 -19.81 36.54 2.47
N ASN A 216 -20.63 35.59 2.90
CA ASN A 216 -20.26 34.17 2.93
C ASN A 216 -20.24 33.61 1.50
N ARG A 217 -19.05 33.23 1.02
CA ARG A 217 -18.84 32.70 -0.34
C ARG A 217 -18.88 31.16 -0.42
N THR A 218 -19.22 30.48 0.67
CA THR A 218 -19.25 29.01 0.71
C THR A 218 -20.32 28.45 -0.22
N ASP A 219 -19.93 27.62 -1.19
CA ASP A 219 -20.85 26.87 -2.04
C ASP A 219 -20.92 25.39 -1.61
N ASN A 220 -21.88 25.08 -0.76
CA ASN A 220 -22.12 23.71 -0.30
C ASN A 220 -22.54 22.76 -1.44
N ALA A 221 -23.18 23.27 -2.49
CA ALA A 221 -23.61 22.45 -3.63
C ALA A 221 -22.41 22.08 -4.50
N ALA A 222 -21.48 23.00 -4.74
CA ALA A 222 -20.23 22.72 -5.43
C ALA A 222 -19.41 21.65 -4.70
N ILE A 223 -19.22 21.78 -3.38
CA ILE A 223 -18.52 20.78 -2.54
C ILE A 223 -19.16 19.39 -2.69
N ALA A 224 -20.48 19.30 -2.56
CA ALA A 224 -21.20 18.03 -2.66
C ALA A 224 -21.12 17.41 -4.07
N ASN A 225 -21.17 18.23 -5.12
CA ASN A 225 -21.06 17.77 -6.50
C ASN A 225 -19.66 17.27 -6.84
N LEU A 226 -18.62 18.00 -6.44
CA LEU A 226 -17.22 17.61 -6.63
C LEU A 226 -16.89 16.32 -5.86
N ALA A 227 -17.33 16.21 -4.61
CA ALA A 227 -17.19 14.97 -3.84
C ALA A 227 -17.85 13.77 -4.53
N ARG A 228 -19.05 13.97 -5.10
CA ARG A 228 -19.77 12.92 -5.84
C ARG A 228 -19.06 12.55 -7.13
N GLN A 229 -18.54 13.53 -7.87
CA GLN A 229 -17.77 13.30 -9.11
C GLN A 229 -16.49 12.50 -8.82
N LEU A 230 -15.74 12.87 -7.78
CA LEU A 230 -14.57 12.10 -7.34
C LEU A 230 -14.95 10.68 -6.95
N ASN A 231 -16.03 10.49 -6.21
CA ASN A 231 -16.53 9.16 -5.86
C ASN A 231 -16.84 8.31 -7.11
N PHE A 232 -17.53 8.88 -8.10
CA PHE A 232 -17.83 8.19 -9.34
C PHE A 232 -16.58 7.85 -10.16
N MET A 233 -15.64 8.77 -10.30
CA MET A 233 -14.36 8.53 -10.96
C MET A 233 -13.65 7.32 -10.34
N LEU A 234 -13.53 7.29 -9.02
CA LEU A 234 -12.82 6.24 -8.30
C LEU A 234 -13.56 4.89 -8.33
N LEU A 235 -14.89 4.89 -8.15
CA LEU A 235 -15.69 3.65 -8.19
C LEU A 235 -15.76 3.04 -9.59
N THR A 236 -15.85 3.87 -10.64
CA THR A 236 -15.92 3.38 -12.03
C THR A 236 -14.68 2.57 -12.39
N ARG A 237 -13.50 2.93 -11.89
CA ARG A 237 -12.26 2.17 -12.12
C ARG A 237 -12.20 0.87 -11.32
N ARG A 238 -12.94 0.79 -10.21
CA ARG A 238 -13.02 -0.41 -9.36
C ARG A 238 -14.14 -1.37 -9.73
N GLN A 239 -15.00 -1.05 -10.70
CA GLN A 239 -16.14 -1.88 -11.06
C GLN A 239 -15.78 -3.36 -11.14
N ASN A 240 -16.62 -4.20 -10.51
CA ASN A 240 -16.45 -5.64 -10.43
C ASN A 240 -15.17 -6.09 -9.72
N GLY A 241 -14.55 -5.22 -8.92
CA GLY A 241 -13.32 -5.52 -8.19
C GLY A 241 -12.07 -5.65 -9.06
N ASN A 242 -12.08 -5.11 -10.28
CA ASN A 242 -11.00 -5.24 -11.27
C ASN A 242 -9.62 -4.78 -10.76
N LEU A 243 -9.60 -3.87 -9.76
CA LEU A 243 -8.37 -3.35 -9.16
C LEU A 243 -8.09 -3.90 -7.76
N SER A 244 -9.05 -4.60 -7.13
CA SER A 244 -9.01 -4.88 -5.69
C SER A 244 -7.79 -5.69 -5.25
N GLN A 245 -7.38 -6.70 -6.04
CA GLN A 245 -6.17 -7.49 -5.77
C GLN A 245 -4.90 -6.63 -5.86
N ALA A 246 -4.77 -5.85 -6.94
CA ALA A 246 -3.61 -5.02 -7.18
C ALA A 246 -3.48 -3.93 -6.12
N GLU A 247 -4.58 -3.26 -5.77
CA GLU A 247 -4.64 -2.28 -4.69
C GLU A 247 -4.17 -2.87 -3.35
N PHE A 248 -4.62 -4.08 -3.03
CA PHE A 248 -4.18 -4.78 -1.85
C PHE A 248 -2.68 -5.04 -1.87
N CYS A 249 -2.16 -5.66 -2.93
CA CYS A 249 -0.73 -6.01 -3.01
C CYS A 249 0.17 -4.77 -2.92
N PHE A 250 -0.15 -3.70 -3.65
CA PHE A 250 0.70 -2.51 -3.71
C PHE A 250 0.69 -1.70 -2.41
N VAL A 251 -0.47 -1.55 -1.79
CA VAL A 251 -0.57 -0.87 -0.49
C VAL A 251 0.08 -1.69 0.61
N ALA A 252 0.01 -3.03 0.57
CA ALA A 252 0.70 -3.87 1.53
C ALA A 252 2.21 -3.69 1.43
N MET A 253 2.74 -3.75 0.21
CA MET A 253 4.15 -3.51 -0.10
C MET A 253 4.60 -2.11 0.35
N MET A 254 3.88 -1.06 -0.03
CA MET A 254 4.22 0.31 0.38
C MET A 254 4.03 0.54 1.88
N SER A 255 3.09 -0.16 2.52
CA SER A 255 2.95 -0.14 3.99
C SER A 255 4.16 -0.76 4.67
N TRP A 256 4.72 -1.85 4.13
CA TRP A 256 5.92 -2.49 4.67
C TRP A 256 7.14 -1.56 4.60
N PHE A 257 7.36 -0.92 3.45
CA PHE A 257 8.45 0.03 3.29
C PHE A 257 8.28 1.28 4.16
N HIS A 258 7.07 1.82 4.23
CA HIS A 258 6.80 2.97 5.09
C HIS A 258 6.96 2.62 6.58
N LEU A 259 6.51 1.44 7.02
CA LEU A 259 6.72 0.98 8.41
C LEU A 259 8.22 0.88 8.74
N THR A 260 9.02 0.41 7.79
CA THR A 260 10.48 0.29 7.93
C THR A 260 11.15 1.66 8.18
N LEU A 261 10.56 2.75 7.69
CA LEU A 261 11.08 4.11 7.83
C LEU A 261 10.44 4.91 8.98
N GLU A 262 9.43 4.37 9.66
CA GLU A 262 8.70 5.10 10.72
C GLU A 262 9.49 5.21 12.03
N PHE A 263 10.50 4.36 12.20
CA PHE A 263 11.40 4.33 13.33
C PHE A 263 12.79 3.84 12.88
N ASP A 264 13.75 3.88 13.79
CA ASP A 264 15.11 3.33 13.65
C ASP A 264 15.06 1.79 13.58
N SER A 265 14.57 1.28 12.45
CA SER A 265 14.39 -0.14 12.19
C SER A 265 15.73 -0.85 11.99
N PRO A 266 15.78 -2.20 12.10
CA PRO A 266 17.04 -2.93 12.03
C PRO A 266 17.88 -2.61 10.79
N ILE A 267 17.23 -2.44 9.63
CA ILE A 267 17.90 -2.09 8.38
C ILE A 267 18.39 -0.63 8.38
N VAL A 268 17.64 0.32 8.94
CA VAL A 268 18.06 1.72 9.06
C VAL A 268 19.31 1.83 9.93
N ASN A 269 19.33 1.12 11.05
CA ASN A 269 20.48 1.09 11.98
C ASN A 269 21.68 0.42 11.33
N SER A 270 21.45 -0.65 10.56
CA SER A 270 22.52 -1.36 9.84
C SER A 270 23.17 -0.51 8.76
N LEU A 271 22.38 0.33 8.10
CA LEU A 271 22.87 1.30 7.11
C LEU A 271 23.47 2.56 7.75
N ARG A 272 23.36 2.72 9.08
CA ARG A 272 23.68 3.96 9.81
C ARG A 272 22.98 5.18 9.20
N ALA A 273 21.73 4.98 8.78
CA ALA A 273 20.89 6.00 8.15
C ALA A 273 19.96 6.67 9.17
N GLU A 274 20.32 6.62 10.46
CA GLU A 274 19.61 7.24 11.57
C GLU A 274 19.67 8.78 11.44
N GLY A 275 18.60 9.46 11.82
CA GLY A 275 18.57 10.92 11.82
C GLY A 275 19.51 11.49 12.89
N SER A 276 20.43 12.37 12.51
CA SER A 276 21.21 13.16 13.47
C SER A 276 20.29 14.18 14.14
N SER A 277 19.94 13.95 15.40
CA SER A 277 19.28 14.94 16.26
C SER A 277 20.29 15.95 16.82
#